data_AF-A0AB35HEI7-F1
#
_entry.id   AF-A0AB35HEI7-F1
#
_cell.length_a   1.000
_cell.length_b   1.000
_cell.length_c   1.000
_cell.angle_alpha   90.00
_cell.angle_beta   90.00
_cell.angle_gamma   90.00
#
_symmetry.space_group_name_H-M   'P 1'
#
loop_
_entity.id
_entity.type
_entity.pdbx_description
1 polymer ?
#
loop_
_entity_poly.entity_id
_entity_poly.type
_entity_poly.pdbx_seq_one_letter_code
_entity_poly.pdbx_strand_id
1 'polypeptide(L)'
;MGQRSKMIVGYTNAEPVREFSGPTRDRRAMHCQWRWGVHLIVCAAQAVRLARKQVEDEFLHMKPKDALAAQCATYAVNQVSGSIQGLDNVEGVTERLNKSGIEKFENNDGMFLIQLHASAPDEEDNRVNSFAFGFINGGRDNATVVTADEYLERYSETVRAWRDIDEGREALEAALDTLHEAEADGFLMSQEEADKLCGTRAEYEEGFSRAAA
;
A
#
# COMPACT_ATOMS: atom_id res chain seq x y z
N MET A 1 -3.25 1.72 25.43
CA MET A 1 -2.98 2.68 24.34
C MET A 1 -1.82 2.08 23.54
N GLY A 2 -1.84 1.86 22.24
CA GLY A 2 -2.68 2.35 21.15
C GLY A 2 -2.00 2.06 19.80
N GLN A 3 -1.30 0.93 19.66
CA GLN A 3 -0.37 0.74 18.54
C GLN A 3 -1.12 0.30 17.27
N ARG A 4 -1.18 1.23 16.31
CA ARG A 4 -1.87 1.05 15.03
C ARG A 4 -0.87 1.29 13.91
N SER A 5 -0.56 0.27 13.13
CA SER A 5 0.03 0.43 11.81
C SER A 5 -1.08 0.60 10.78
N LYS A 6 -0.72 1.12 9.61
CA LYS A 6 -1.69 1.42 8.56
C LYS A 6 -1.31 0.80 7.23
N MET A 7 -2.29 0.54 6.39
CA MET A 7 -2.07 0.44 4.96
C MET A 7 -2.72 1.63 4.28
N ILE A 8 -2.10 2.16 3.24
CA ILE A 8 -2.72 3.04 2.27
C ILE A 8 -2.63 2.37 0.92
N VAL A 9 -3.79 2.14 0.30
CA VAL A 9 -3.89 1.66 -1.08
C VAL A 9 -4.43 2.76 -1.96
N GLY A 10 -3.74 3.05 -3.06
CA GLY A 10 -4.19 3.93 -4.12
C GLY A 10 -4.42 3.18 -5.43
N TYR A 11 -5.16 3.78 -6.36
CA TYR A 11 -5.02 3.44 -7.79
C TYR A 11 -4.92 4.72 -8.63
N THR A 12 -4.18 4.64 -9.74
CA THR A 12 -3.99 5.69 -10.76
C THR A 12 -4.18 5.08 -12.16
N ASN A 13 -4.53 5.88 -13.16
CA ASN A 13 -4.61 5.42 -14.56
C ASN A 13 -3.40 5.94 -15.36
N ALA A 14 -2.94 5.16 -16.35
CA ALA A 14 -1.71 5.40 -17.10
C ALA A 14 -1.73 6.56 -18.11
N GLU A 15 -2.90 7.07 -18.54
CA GLU A 15 -3.00 8.30 -19.34
C GLU A 15 -4.01 9.30 -18.76
N PRO A 16 -3.73 10.62 -18.81
CA PRO A 16 -4.75 11.63 -18.61
C PRO A 16 -5.69 11.57 -19.81
N VAL A 17 -6.99 11.46 -19.53
CA VAL A 17 -8.02 11.43 -20.57
C VAL A 17 -7.89 12.67 -21.45
N ARG A 18 -7.69 12.47 -22.76
CA ARG A 18 -7.37 13.53 -23.75
C ARG A 18 -8.50 14.52 -24.02
N GLU A 19 -9.69 14.26 -23.49
CA GLU A 19 -10.80 15.19 -23.38
C GLU A 19 -11.12 15.39 -21.91
N PHE A 20 -11.41 16.62 -21.48
CA PHE A 20 -11.61 16.99 -20.07
C PHE A 20 -12.71 16.14 -19.39
N SER A 21 -12.33 14.97 -18.87
CA SER A 21 -13.24 14.01 -18.23
C SER A 21 -13.15 14.10 -16.70
N GLY A 22 -13.08 15.31 -16.16
CA GLY A 22 -12.96 15.52 -14.72
C GLY A 22 -11.67 14.93 -14.11
N PRO A 23 -11.50 15.03 -12.78
CA PRO A 23 -10.26 14.66 -12.10
C PRO A 23 -9.98 13.16 -12.28
N THR A 24 -8.71 12.84 -12.52
CA THR A 24 -8.11 11.50 -12.39
C THR A 24 -8.76 10.82 -11.19
N ARG A 25 -9.49 9.73 -11.42
CA ARG A 25 -10.24 9.06 -10.34
C ARG A 25 -9.24 8.31 -9.46
N ASP A 26 -8.43 9.01 -8.69
CA ASP A 26 -7.53 8.40 -7.72
C ASP A 26 -8.36 8.05 -6.49
N ARG A 27 -8.62 6.76 -6.29
CA ARG A 27 -9.25 6.30 -5.05
C ARG A 27 -8.16 5.82 -4.13
N ARG A 28 -8.23 6.31 -2.90
CA ARG A 28 -7.37 5.88 -1.81
C ARG A 28 -8.22 5.19 -0.76
N ALA A 29 -7.69 4.17 -0.11
CA ALA A 29 -8.28 3.62 1.10
C ALA A 29 -7.18 3.44 2.14
N MET A 30 -7.52 3.61 3.41
CA MET A 30 -6.58 3.37 4.48
C MET A 30 -7.17 2.44 5.53
N HIS A 31 -6.38 1.45 5.91
CA HIS A 31 -6.75 0.42 6.87
C HIS A 31 -5.90 0.55 8.13
N CYS A 32 -6.53 0.74 9.28
CA CYS A 32 -5.83 0.77 10.57
C CYS A 32 -5.86 -0.62 11.21
N GLN A 33 -4.70 -1.13 11.61
CA GLN A 33 -4.60 -2.41 12.28
C GLN A 33 -3.64 -2.37 13.47
N TRP A 34 -3.91 -3.19 14.47
CA TRP A 34 -3.07 -3.43 15.65
C TRP A 34 -1.97 -4.45 15.35
N ARG A 35 -1.25 -4.25 14.24
CA ARG A 35 -0.18 -5.14 13.78
C ARG A 35 0.99 -4.33 13.26
N TRP A 36 2.16 -4.50 13.86
CA TRP A 36 3.38 -3.79 13.53
C TRP A 36 4.57 -4.73 13.40
N GLY A 37 5.69 -4.21 12.91
CA GLY A 37 6.94 -4.97 12.75
C GLY A 37 6.73 -6.18 11.83
N VAL A 38 7.10 -7.36 12.31
CA VAL A 38 7.00 -8.61 11.54
C VAL A 38 5.58 -8.90 11.05
N HIS A 39 4.55 -8.61 11.85
CA HIS A 39 3.17 -8.82 11.44
C HIS A 39 2.75 -7.91 10.29
N LEU A 40 3.29 -6.67 10.23
CA LEU A 40 3.03 -5.75 9.12
C LEU A 40 3.64 -6.30 7.82
N ILE A 41 4.88 -6.78 7.89
CA ILE A 41 5.60 -7.40 6.77
C ILE A 41 4.83 -8.58 6.19
N VAL A 42 4.33 -9.48 7.03
CA VAL A 42 3.55 -10.63 6.58
C VAL A 42 2.26 -10.21 5.87
N CYS A 43 1.54 -9.20 6.39
CA CYS A 43 0.33 -8.69 5.72
C CYS A 43 0.67 -7.94 4.42
N ALA A 44 1.77 -7.18 4.38
CA ALA A 44 2.24 -6.47 3.19
C ALA A 44 2.60 -7.46 2.07
N ALA A 45 3.32 -8.54 2.39
CA ALA A 45 3.66 -9.59 1.43
C ALA A 45 2.41 -10.24 0.80
N GLN A 46 1.32 -10.40 1.55
CA GLN A 46 0.06 -10.91 1.00
C GLN A 46 -0.57 -9.94 0.00
N ALA A 47 -0.54 -8.64 0.30
CA ALA A 47 -1.03 -7.58 -0.59
C ALA A 47 -0.19 -7.50 -1.87
N VAL A 48 1.14 -7.55 -1.75
CA VAL A 48 2.08 -7.59 -2.88
C VAL A 48 1.86 -8.84 -3.73
N ARG A 49 1.72 -10.02 -3.12
CA ARG A 49 1.42 -11.26 -3.85
C ARG A 49 0.12 -11.16 -4.65
N LEU A 50 -0.93 -10.56 -4.08
CA LEU A 50 -2.18 -10.32 -4.80
C LEU A 50 -1.97 -9.32 -5.96
N ALA A 51 -1.26 -8.22 -5.74
CA ALA A 51 -1.01 -7.21 -6.77
C ALA A 51 -0.19 -7.81 -7.93
N ARG A 52 0.85 -8.57 -7.61
CA ARG A 52 1.66 -9.31 -8.57
C ARG A 52 0.81 -10.27 -9.40
N LYS A 53 -0.09 -11.02 -8.76
CA LYS A 53 -1.05 -11.88 -9.49
C LYS A 53 -2.00 -11.09 -10.39
N GLN A 54 -2.42 -9.88 -10.01
CA GLN A 54 -3.22 -9.03 -10.90
C GLN A 54 -2.46 -8.59 -12.16
N VAL A 55 -1.16 -8.36 -12.04
CA VAL A 55 -0.31 -7.91 -13.14
C VAL A 55 0.09 -9.07 -14.06
N GLU A 56 0.44 -10.22 -13.49
CA GLU A 56 0.99 -11.37 -14.24
C GLU A 56 -0.08 -12.29 -14.82
N ASP A 57 -1.27 -12.37 -14.22
CA ASP A 57 -2.28 -13.36 -14.58
C ASP A 57 -3.28 -12.80 -15.60
N GLU A 58 -3.25 -13.37 -16.81
CA GLU A 58 -4.18 -13.07 -17.90
C GLU A 58 -5.64 -13.49 -17.60
N PHE A 59 -5.88 -14.27 -16.54
CA PHE A 59 -7.23 -14.74 -16.17
C PHE A 59 -7.81 -14.02 -14.95
N LEU A 60 -6.99 -13.33 -14.18
CA LEU A 60 -7.37 -12.72 -12.90
C LEU A 60 -7.42 -11.20 -13.02
N HIS A 61 -8.32 -10.70 -13.86
CA HIS A 61 -8.50 -9.27 -14.11
C HIS A 61 -9.57 -8.65 -13.22
N MET A 62 -9.17 -7.97 -12.14
CA MET A 62 -10.06 -7.09 -11.40
C MET A 62 -10.01 -5.67 -11.96
N LYS A 63 -11.19 -5.05 -12.08
CA LYS A 63 -11.28 -3.61 -12.33
C LYS A 63 -10.62 -2.86 -11.16
N PRO A 64 -10.07 -1.64 -11.38
CA PRO A 64 -9.28 -0.96 -10.35
C PRO A 64 -10.00 -0.77 -9.01
N LYS A 65 -11.31 -0.50 -9.04
CA LYS A 65 -12.14 -0.38 -7.82
C LYS A 65 -12.21 -1.70 -7.04
N ASP A 66 -12.36 -2.81 -7.74
CA ASP A 66 -12.49 -4.14 -7.14
C ASP A 66 -11.13 -4.63 -6.63
N ALA A 67 -10.06 -4.35 -7.38
CA ALA A 67 -8.68 -4.59 -6.96
C ALA A 67 -8.35 -3.85 -5.67
N LEU A 68 -8.73 -2.58 -5.55
CA LEU A 68 -8.55 -1.79 -4.32
C LEU A 68 -9.29 -2.42 -3.13
N ALA A 69 -10.53 -2.85 -3.32
CA ALA A 69 -11.30 -3.51 -2.27
C ALA A 69 -10.67 -4.86 -1.87
N ALA A 70 -10.19 -5.63 -2.85
CA ALA A 70 -9.50 -6.90 -2.61
C ALA A 70 -8.18 -6.73 -1.86
N GLN A 71 -7.44 -5.65 -2.15
CA GLN A 71 -6.22 -5.29 -1.41
C GLN A 71 -6.51 -4.98 0.06
N CYS A 72 -7.52 -4.13 0.32
CA CYS A 72 -7.97 -3.85 1.68
C CYS A 72 -8.41 -5.12 2.42
N ALA A 73 -9.18 -6.00 1.75
CA ALA A 73 -9.66 -7.23 2.35
C ALA A 73 -8.52 -8.22 2.64
N THR A 74 -7.57 -8.35 1.72
CA THR A 74 -6.39 -9.22 1.88
C THR A 74 -5.55 -8.79 3.07
N TYR A 75 -5.26 -7.50 3.16
CA TYR A 75 -4.45 -6.96 4.25
C TYR A 75 -5.13 -7.02 5.63
N ALA A 76 -6.47 -7.01 5.68
CA ALA A 76 -7.22 -7.14 6.93
C ALA A 76 -7.04 -8.52 7.60
N VAL A 77 -6.72 -9.56 6.82
CA VAL A 77 -6.56 -10.93 7.30
C VAL A 77 -5.08 -11.21 7.59
N ASN A 78 -4.75 -11.69 8.78
CA ASN A 78 -3.41 -12.24 9.03
C ASN A 78 -3.43 -13.75 8.82
N GLN A 79 -2.77 -14.22 7.76
CA GLN A 79 -2.76 -15.66 7.42
C GLN A 79 -2.07 -16.53 8.48
N VAL A 80 -1.13 -16.00 9.26
CA VAL A 80 -0.43 -16.77 10.30
C VAL A 80 -1.32 -16.96 11.52
N SER A 81 -2.01 -15.90 11.97
CA SER A 81 -2.82 -15.93 13.19
C SER A 81 -4.31 -16.20 12.95
N GLY A 82 -4.75 -16.20 11.69
CA GLY A 82 -6.18 -16.25 11.31
C GLY A 82 -7.02 -15.04 11.76
N SER A 83 -6.40 -13.98 12.30
CA SER A 83 -7.15 -12.83 12.82
C SER A 83 -7.63 -11.91 11.70
N ILE A 84 -8.80 -11.31 11.91
CA ILE A 84 -9.37 -10.29 11.02
C ILE A 84 -9.46 -8.99 11.84
N GLN A 85 -8.91 -7.91 11.32
CA GLN A 85 -8.99 -6.59 11.97
C GLN A 85 -9.82 -5.62 11.12
N GLY A 86 -10.55 -4.75 11.82
CA GLY A 86 -11.67 -3.99 11.27
C GLY A 86 -11.28 -3.04 10.14
N LEU A 87 -11.98 -3.15 9.02
CA LEU A 87 -11.96 -2.18 7.93
C LEU A 87 -12.60 -0.88 8.44
N ASP A 88 -11.83 0.19 8.60
CA ASP A 88 -12.45 1.51 8.72
C ASP A 88 -13.10 1.85 7.38
N ASN A 89 -14.34 2.33 7.41
CA ASN A 89 -15.14 2.55 6.20
C ASN A 89 -14.42 3.49 5.22
N VAL A 90 -14.18 2.98 4.02
CA VAL A 90 -13.41 3.55 2.91
C VAL A 90 -13.76 5.02 2.59
N GLU A 91 -15.00 5.45 2.81
CA GLU A 91 -15.46 6.80 2.42
C GLU A 91 -15.00 7.93 3.36
N GLY A 92 -15.05 7.73 4.69
CA GLY A 92 -14.70 8.80 5.65
C GLY A 92 -13.20 9.06 5.77
N VAL A 93 -12.39 8.03 5.50
CA VAL A 93 -10.94 8.11 5.57
C VAL A 93 -10.35 8.78 4.33
N THR A 94 -10.88 8.47 3.15
CA THR A 94 -10.55 9.16 1.90
C THR A 94 -10.78 10.66 2.02
N GLU A 95 -11.93 11.06 2.59
CA GLU A 95 -12.26 12.47 2.78
C GLU A 95 -11.30 13.18 3.75
N ARG A 96 -10.90 12.52 4.84
CA ARG A 96 -9.92 13.06 5.79
C ARG A 96 -8.52 13.17 5.20
N LEU A 97 -8.07 12.15 4.47
CA LEU A 97 -6.79 12.17 3.77
C LEU A 97 -6.77 13.29 2.72
N ASN A 98 -7.84 13.43 1.93
CA ASN A 98 -7.98 14.51 0.94
C ASN A 98 -7.91 15.91 1.56
N LYS A 99 -8.49 16.11 2.75
CA LYS A 99 -8.57 17.42 3.43
C LYS A 99 -7.33 17.79 4.21
N SER A 100 -6.56 16.82 4.68
CA SER A 100 -5.54 17.08 5.70
C SER A 100 -4.25 16.28 5.58
N GLY A 101 -4.12 15.45 4.54
CA GLY A 101 -2.94 14.64 4.31
C GLY A 101 -2.76 13.56 5.37
N ILE A 102 -1.70 12.77 5.22
CA ILE A 102 -1.38 11.66 6.11
C ILE A 102 -0.98 12.13 7.52
N GLU A 103 -0.53 13.39 7.64
CA GLU A 103 0.04 13.96 8.88
C GLU A 103 -0.94 14.01 10.04
N LYS A 104 -2.25 14.06 9.76
CA LYS A 104 -3.29 14.04 10.81
C LYS A 104 -3.63 12.64 11.31
N PHE A 105 -3.04 11.60 10.75
CA PHE A 105 -3.26 10.24 11.20
C PHE A 105 -2.08 9.76 12.04
N GLU A 106 -2.34 9.32 13.28
CA GLU A 106 -1.31 8.76 14.17
C GLU A 106 -0.60 7.56 13.52
N ASN A 107 0.70 7.69 13.21
CA ASN A 107 1.52 6.60 12.70
C ASN A 107 2.47 6.14 13.80
N ASN A 108 1.94 5.31 14.70
CA ASN A 108 2.70 4.92 15.89
C ASN A 108 3.76 3.87 15.54
N ASP A 109 3.46 2.96 14.60
CA ASP A 109 4.29 1.78 14.34
C ASP A 109 4.35 1.39 12.85
N GLY A 110 4.31 2.39 11.97
CA GLY A 110 4.60 2.27 10.55
C GLY A 110 3.38 2.14 9.65
N MET A 111 3.62 2.33 8.37
CA MET A 111 2.62 2.27 7.31
C MET A 111 3.13 1.45 6.14
N PHE A 112 2.24 0.69 5.53
CA PHE A 112 2.45 0.04 4.25
C PHE A 112 1.72 0.83 3.16
N LEU A 113 2.42 1.15 2.09
CA LEU A 113 1.88 1.86 0.94
C LEU A 113 1.84 0.91 -0.24
N ILE A 114 0.73 0.92 -0.98
CA ILE A 114 0.66 0.27 -2.28
C ILE A 114 -0.15 1.11 -3.25
N GLN A 115 0.41 1.36 -4.42
CA GLN A 115 -0.22 2.13 -5.49
C GLN A 115 -0.43 1.18 -6.66
N LEU A 116 -1.69 1.00 -7.07
CA LEU A 116 -2.01 0.23 -8.26
C LEU A 116 -2.02 1.17 -9.48
N HIS A 117 -1.51 0.72 -10.61
CA HIS A 117 -1.60 1.46 -11.86
C HIS A 117 -2.46 0.66 -12.83
N ALA A 118 -3.45 1.34 -13.39
CA ALA A 118 -4.39 0.76 -14.33
C ALA A 118 -4.23 1.35 -15.73
N SER A 119 -4.66 0.59 -16.73
CA SER A 119 -4.83 1.10 -18.09
C SER A 119 -5.91 2.20 -18.16
N ALA A 120 -6.00 2.87 -19.32
CA ALA A 120 -6.90 4.00 -19.46
C ALA A 120 -8.38 3.58 -19.28
N PRO A 121 -9.25 4.44 -18.72
CA PRO A 121 -10.63 4.07 -18.40
C PRO A 121 -11.49 3.66 -19.59
N ASP A 122 -11.12 4.14 -20.77
CA ASP A 122 -11.74 3.95 -22.07
C ASP A 122 -11.20 2.73 -22.83
N GLU A 123 -10.11 2.12 -22.36
CA GLU A 123 -9.70 0.81 -22.86
C GLU A 123 -10.73 -0.25 -22.44
N GLU A 124 -11.07 -1.13 -23.39
CA GLU A 124 -12.02 -2.25 -23.21
C GLU A 124 -11.63 -3.13 -22.00
N ASP A 125 -10.35 -3.12 -21.65
CA ASP A 125 -9.71 -3.95 -20.65
C ASP A 125 -9.10 -3.13 -19.49
N ASN A 126 -9.77 -2.06 -19.06
CA ASN A 126 -9.39 -1.23 -17.89
C ASN A 126 -9.08 -2.10 -16.65
N ARG A 127 -7.79 -2.41 -16.48
CA ARG A 127 -7.25 -3.40 -15.54
C ARG A 127 -5.96 -2.89 -14.94
N VAL A 128 -5.64 -3.39 -13.74
CA VAL A 128 -4.34 -3.13 -13.12
C VAL A 128 -3.25 -3.80 -13.94
N ASN A 129 -2.26 -3.03 -14.38
CA ASN A 129 -1.17 -3.50 -15.26
C ASN A 129 0.22 -3.34 -14.61
N SER A 130 0.32 -2.60 -13.51
CA SER A 130 1.52 -2.49 -12.68
C SER A 130 1.14 -2.03 -11.27
N PHE A 131 2.08 -2.06 -10.34
CA PHE A 131 1.91 -1.51 -9.01
C PHE A 131 3.27 -1.03 -8.47
N ALA A 132 3.25 -0.19 -7.44
CA ALA A 132 4.40 0.08 -6.60
C ALA A 132 4.05 -0.07 -5.13
N PHE A 133 5.01 -0.42 -4.28
CA PHE A 133 4.80 -0.53 -2.85
C PHE A 133 5.99 0.00 -2.04
N GLY A 134 5.74 0.36 -0.78
CA GLY A 134 6.78 0.81 0.13
C GLY A 134 6.33 0.83 1.58
N PHE A 135 7.27 1.05 2.49
CA PHE A 135 6.99 1.17 3.92
C PHE A 135 7.35 2.56 4.40
N ILE A 136 6.59 3.09 5.37
CA ILE A 136 6.98 4.27 6.14
C ILE A 136 7.21 3.82 7.57
N ASN A 137 8.33 4.21 8.15
CA ASN A 137 8.65 3.90 9.54
C ASN A 137 7.66 4.58 10.51
N GLY A 138 7.38 3.97 11.66
CA GLY A 138 6.51 4.60 12.68
C GLY A 138 7.24 5.68 13.49
N GLY A 139 6.52 6.55 14.19
CA GLY A 139 7.09 7.45 15.19
C GLY A 139 7.42 8.86 14.69
N ARG A 140 8.72 9.23 14.62
CA ARG A 140 9.15 10.62 14.32
C ARG A 140 9.18 10.97 12.84
N ASP A 141 9.21 9.96 11.98
CA ASP A 141 9.26 10.13 10.53
C ASP A 141 8.02 9.46 9.94
N ASN A 142 7.13 10.26 9.37
CA ASN A 142 5.89 9.79 8.73
C ASN A 142 5.92 10.00 7.22
N ALA A 143 7.09 10.30 6.65
CA ALA A 143 7.21 10.72 5.26
C ALA A 143 8.14 9.79 4.48
N THR A 144 9.26 9.35 5.06
CA THR A 144 10.28 8.63 4.29
C THR A 144 9.82 7.21 3.96
N VAL A 145 9.79 6.88 2.67
CA VAL A 145 9.61 5.51 2.20
C VAL A 145 10.93 4.74 2.26
N VAL A 146 10.82 3.52 2.77
CA VAL A 146 11.92 2.58 3.02
C VAL A 146 11.57 1.19 2.50
N THR A 147 12.59 0.35 2.32
CA THR A 147 12.43 -1.06 1.94
C THR A 147 11.87 -1.91 3.09
N ALA A 148 11.52 -3.17 2.78
CA ALA A 148 11.09 -4.14 3.79
C ALA A 148 12.17 -4.36 4.88
N ASP A 149 13.44 -4.44 4.49
CA ASP A 149 14.56 -4.67 5.41
C ASP A 149 14.81 -3.46 6.31
N GLU A 150 14.87 -2.26 5.72
CA GLU A 150 15.04 -1.00 6.46
C GLU A 150 13.91 -0.78 7.48
N TYR A 151 12.68 -1.18 7.15
CA TYR A 151 11.57 -1.18 8.10
C TYR A 151 11.82 -2.18 9.24
N LEU A 152 12.26 -3.40 8.94
CA LEU A 152 12.49 -4.45 9.94
C LEU A 152 13.68 -4.22 10.86
N GLU A 153 14.71 -3.50 10.43
CA GLU A 153 15.87 -3.18 11.27
C GLU A 153 15.44 -2.55 12.62
N ARG A 154 14.40 -1.73 12.59
CA ARG A 154 13.81 -1.11 13.78
C ARG A 154 13.12 -2.09 14.73
N TYR A 155 12.69 -3.24 14.22
CA TYR A 155 11.97 -4.27 14.96
C TYR A 155 12.84 -5.51 15.21
N SER A 156 14.17 -5.35 15.23
CA SER A 156 15.13 -6.44 15.38
C SER A 156 14.89 -7.38 16.57
N GLU A 157 14.41 -6.88 17.70
CA GLU A 157 14.03 -7.72 18.85
C GLU A 157 12.80 -8.59 18.55
N THR A 158 11.78 -8.04 17.89
CA THR A 158 10.60 -8.78 17.45
C THR A 158 10.95 -9.81 16.37
N VAL A 159 11.86 -9.47 15.46
CA VAL A 159 12.39 -10.38 14.44
C VAL A 159 13.09 -11.57 15.08
N ARG A 160 13.92 -11.35 16.10
CA ARG A 160 14.58 -12.44 16.84
C ARG A 160 13.57 -13.38 17.47
N ALA A 161 12.58 -12.83 18.19
CA ALA A 161 11.53 -13.64 18.83
C ALA A 161 10.72 -14.46 17.82
N TRP A 162 10.50 -13.94 16.61
CA TRP A 162 9.81 -14.65 15.53
C TRP A 162 10.65 -15.78 14.93
N ARG A 163 11.96 -15.59 14.80
CA ARG A 163 12.89 -16.61 14.28
C ARG A 163 13.04 -17.81 15.22
N ASP A 164 12.73 -17.63 16.50
CA ASP A 164 12.75 -18.69 17.52
C ASP A 164 11.47 -19.57 17.48
N ILE A 165 10.47 -19.23 16.66
CA ILE A 165 9.23 -19.99 16.46
C ILE A 165 9.23 -20.51 15.02
N ASP A 166 9.19 -21.84 14.81
CA ASP A 166 9.33 -22.43 13.46
C ASP A 166 8.30 -21.88 12.46
N GLU A 167 7.01 -21.83 12.83
CA GLU A 167 5.93 -21.29 11.98
C GLU A 167 6.09 -19.78 11.73
N GLY A 168 6.63 -19.05 12.71
CA GLY A 168 6.93 -17.63 12.60
C GLY A 168 8.10 -17.37 11.64
N ARG A 169 9.16 -18.17 11.76
CA ARG A 169 10.34 -18.12 10.89
C ARG A 169 9.94 -18.36 9.44
N GLU A 170 9.23 -19.45 9.15
CA GLU A 170 8.81 -19.80 7.78
C GLU A 170 7.93 -18.71 7.17
N ALA A 171 6.98 -18.17 7.94
CA ALA A 171 6.09 -17.11 7.46
C ALA A 171 6.84 -15.79 7.19
N LEU A 172 7.82 -15.45 8.02
CA LEU A 172 8.64 -14.25 7.83
C LEU A 172 9.58 -14.41 6.63
N GLU A 173 10.23 -15.56 6.48
CA GLU A 173 11.09 -15.87 5.33
C GLU A 173 10.30 -15.79 4.02
N ALA A 174 9.15 -16.48 3.94
CA ALA A 174 8.30 -16.43 2.75
C ALA A 174 7.76 -15.02 2.45
N ALA A 175 7.49 -14.23 3.48
CA ALA A 175 7.07 -12.84 3.32
C ALA A 175 8.20 -11.97 2.77
N LEU A 176 9.43 -12.12 3.28
CA LEU A 176 10.59 -11.40 2.79
C LEU A 176 10.95 -11.80 1.37
N ASP A 177 10.95 -13.09 1.05
CA ASP A 177 11.19 -13.57 -0.32
C ASP A 177 10.22 -12.90 -1.30
N THR A 178 8.92 -12.86 -0.97
CA THR A 178 7.91 -12.20 -1.80
C THR A 178 8.19 -10.70 -2.01
N LEU A 179 8.59 -10.01 -0.95
CA LEU A 179 8.86 -8.56 -1.01
C LEU A 179 10.16 -8.28 -1.75
N HIS A 180 11.24 -9.01 -1.48
CA HIS A 180 12.54 -8.87 -2.14
C HIS A 180 12.45 -9.17 -3.63
N GLU A 181 11.69 -10.20 -4.04
CA GLU A 181 11.45 -10.46 -5.45
C GLU A 181 10.73 -9.28 -6.12
N ALA A 182 9.70 -8.71 -5.47
CA ALA A 182 8.98 -7.58 -6.02
C ALA A 182 9.83 -6.28 -6.04
N GLU A 183 10.70 -6.07 -5.05
CA GLU A 183 11.70 -4.99 -5.06
C GLU A 183 12.69 -5.16 -6.22
N ALA A 184 13.19 -6.38 -6.43
CA ALA A 184 14.12 -6.70 -7.51
C ALA A 184 13.49 -6.56 -8.90
N ASP A 185 12.19 -6.84 -9.02
CA ASP A 185 11.41 -6.64 -10.24
C ASP A 185 11.08 -5.16 -10.51
N GLY A 186 11.46 -4.25 -9.61
CA GLY A 186 11.33 -2.80 -9.79
C GLY A 186 9.98 -2.23 -9.32
N PHE A 187 9.23 -2.95 -8.49
CA PHE A 187 7.97 -2.48 -7.93
C PHE A 187 8.14 -1.66 -6.64
N LEU A 188 9.35 -1.23 -6.30
CA LEU A 188 9.59 -0.38 -5.15
C LEU A 188 9.10 1.06 -5.41
N MET A 189 8.30 1.59 -4.48
CA MET A 189 7.71 2.92 -4.54
C MET A 189 8.77 4.00 -4.31
N SER A 190 8.80 5.01 -5.17
CA SER A 190 9.64 6.19 -4.98
C SER A 190 9.06 7.14 -3.92
N GLN A 191 9.92 7.98 -3.34
CA GLN A 191 9.45 9.02 -2.40
C GLN A 191 8.42 9.96 -3.05
N GLU A 192 8.60 10.33 -4.32
CA GLU A 192 7.66 11.21 -5.03
C GLU A 192 6.27 10.56 -5.14
N GLU A 193 6.22 9.27 -5.44
CA GLU A 193 4.95 8.54 -5.53
C GLU A 193 4.28 8.37 -4.17
N ALA A 194 5.08 8.19 -3.12
CA ALA A 194 4.60 8.14 -1.75
C ALA A 194 4.02 9.48 -1.29
N ASP A 195 4.71 10.60 -1.59
CA ASP A 195 4.24 11.96 -1.29
C ASP A 195 2.91 12.23 -2.00
N LYS A 196 2.78 11.79 -3.26
CA LYS A 196 1.53 11.83 -4.02
C LYS A 196 0.43 10.99 -3.34
N LEU A 197 0.70 9.73 -3.01
CA LEU A 197 -0.27 8.85 -2.38
C LEU A 197 -0.72 9.37 -0.99
N CYS A 198 0.19 10.00 -0.24
CA CYS A 198 -0.01 10.44 1.14
C CYS A 198 -0.46 11.91 1.27
N GLY A 199 -0.26 12.72 0.23
CA GLY A 199 -0.54 14.15 0.19
C GLY A 199 -2.02 14.51 0.16
N THR A 200 -2.32 15.78 0.38
CA THR A 200 -3.67 16.32 0.19
C THR A 200 -4.07 16.29 -1.28
N ARG A 201 -5.38 16.43 -1.53
CA ARG A 201 -5.86 16.53 -2.92
C ARG A 201 -5.28 17.75 -3.66
N ALA A 202 -5.07 18.87 -2.96
CA ALA A 202 -4.51 20.09 -3.56
C ALA A 202 -3.03 19.93 -3.94
N GLU A 203 -2.21 19.33 -3.09
CA GLU A 203 -0.79 19.06 -3.37
C GLU A 203 -0.63 18.09 -4.54
N TYR A 204 -1.55 17.15 -4.66
CA TYR A 204 -1.59 16.20 -5.78
C TYR A 204 -1.98 16.86 -7.11
N GLU A 205 -3.01 17.72 -7.11
CA GLU A 205 -3.46 18.44 -8.31
C GLU A 205 -2.42 19.48 -8.78
N GLU A 206 -1.64 20.09 -7.88
CA GLU A 206 -0.55 21.02 -8.23
C GLU A 206 0.68 20.34 -8.87
N GLY A 207 1.00 19.11 -8.46
CA GLY A 207 2.13 18.34 -9.03
C GLY A 207 1.98 18.06 -10.53
N PHE A 208 0.75 17.85 -11.00
CA PHE A 208 0.45 17.64 -12.43
C PHE A 208 0.57 18.91 -13.28
N SER A 209 0.22 20.08 -12.72
CA SER A 209 0.31 21.36 -13.43
C SER A 209 1.76 21.74 -13.76
N ARG A 210 2.72 21.33 -12.92
CA ARG A 210 4.16 21.58 -13.17
C ARG A 210 4.81 20.58 -14.12
N ALA A 211 4.29 19.36 -14.24
CA ALA A 211 4.82 18.35 -15.18
C ALA A 211 4.31 18.54 -16.62
N ALA A 212 3.24 19.33 -16.82
CA ALA A 212 2.62 19.62 -18.11
C ALA A 212 2.99 21.01 -18.69
N ALA A 213 3.92 21.74 -18.05
CA ALA A 213 4.42 23.06 -18.47
C ALA A 213 5.89 23.00 -18.87
#